data_AF-A0A4Q0RXC5-F1
#
_entry.id   AF-A0A4Q0RXC5-F1
#
_cell.length_a   1.000
_cell.length_b   1.000
_cell.length_c   1.000
_cell.angle_alpha   90.00
_cell.angle_beta   90.00
_cell.angle_gamma   90.00
#
_symmetry.space_group_name_H-M   'P 1'
#
loop_
_entity.id
_entity.type
_entity.pdbx_description
1 polymer ?
#
loop_
_entity_poly.entity_id
_entity_poly.type
_entity_poly.pdbx_seq_one_letter_code
_entity_poly.pdbx_strand_id
1 'polypeptide(L)'
;MSTATEGGSEAPDLIRAQERALMMHENEIDQFRSEWLVEQAYRYHVPLPTDESAWINPRYSTKAYLTPEAATKVRSDIRAEQKADWEYWANRVTLGLGMIGSIFGVLAYFKPK
;
A
#
# COMPACT_ATOMS: atom_id res chain seq x y z
N MET A 1 40.09 -51.09 0.19
CA MET A 1 39.67 -50.04 -0.77
C MET A 1 38.37 -49.47 -0.23
N SER A 2 38.45 -48.39 0.54
CA SER A 2 37.38 -47.87 1.40
C SER A 2 36.70 -46.70 0.68
N THR A 3 35.41 -46.84 0.37
CA THR A 3 34.55 -45.74 -0.09
C THR A 3 34.10 -44.95 1.14
N ALA A 4 34.91 -43.97 1.52
CA ALA A 4 34.59 -43.02 2.57
C ALA A 4 33.46 -42.10 2.10
N THR A 5 32.29 -42.25 2.76
CA THR A 5 31.42 -41.17 3.24
C THR A 5 31.55 -39.79 2.56
N GLU A 6 30.88 -39.62 1.42
CA GLU A 6 30.35 -38.33 0.96
C GLU A 6 28.92 -38.21 1.51
N GLY A 7 28.74 -37.59 2.66
CA GLY A 7 27.38 -37.40 3.24
C GLY A 7 27.26 -36.25 4.23
N GLY A 8 28.31 -35.44 4.41
CA GLY A 8 28.38 -34.41 5.46
C GLY A 8 28.32 -32.96 4.98
N SER A 9 28.26 -32.70 3.67
CA SER A 9 28.42 -31.34 3.10
C SER A 9 27.15 -30.74 2.48
N GLU A 10 26.10 -31.51 2.24
CA GLU A 10 24.96 -31.04 1.42
C GLU A 10 23.95 -30.18 2.21
N ALA A 11 23.73 -30.49 3.50
CA ALA A 11 22.78 -29.76 4.34
C ALA A 11 23.05 -28.23 4.44
N PRO A 12 24.28 -27.75 4.69
CA PRO A 12 24.54 -26.30 4.77
C PRO A 12 24.37 -25.58 3.42
N ASP A 13 24.63 -26.24 2.30
CA ASP A 13 24.49 -25.63 0.97
C ASP A 13 23.02 -25.54 0.53
N LEU A 14 22.20 -26.53 0.89
CA LEU A 14 20.75 -26.49 0.67
C LEU A 14 20.09 -25.36 1.47
N ILE A 15 20.48 -25.16 2.73
CA ILE A 15 19.97 -24.06 3.56
C ILE A 15 20.33 -22.70 2.94
N ARG A 16 21.59 -22.50 2.53
CA ARG A 16 22.02 -21.26 1.86
C ARG A 16 21.33 -21.02 0.51
N ALA A 17 20.99 -22.08 -0.22
CA ALA A 17 20.22 -21.97 -1.46
C ALA A 17 18.78 -21.56 -1.17
N GLN A 18 18.16 -22.16 -0.14
CA GLN A 18 16.81 -21.83 0.30
C GLN A 18 16.71 -20.39 0.83
N GLU A 19 17.66 -19.95 1.66
CA GLU A 19 17.74 -18.58 2.16
C GLU A 19 17.85 -17.57 1.01
N ARG A 20 18.69 -17.86 0.00
CA ARG A 20 18.81 -17.02 -1.19
C ARG A 20 17.52 -16.95 -1.99
N ALA A 21 16.82 -18.06 -2.15
CA ALA A 21 15.53 -18.09 -2.85
C ALA A 21 14.46 -17.29 -2.09
N LEU A 22 14.39 -17.42 -0.76
CA LEU A 22 13.48 -16.63 0.07
C LEU A 22 13.76 -15.13 -0.04
N MET A 23 15.03 -14.72 0.05
CA MET A 23 15.41 -13.32 -0.12
C MET A 23 15.04 -12.79 -1.52
N MET A 24 15.17 -13.59 -2.57
CA MET A 24 14.73 -13.18 -3.92
C MET A 24 13.22 -12.94 -3.96
N HIS A 25 12.42 -13.84 -3.42
CA HIS A 25 10.97 -13.69 -3.39
C HIS A 25 10.50 -12.51 -2.53
N GLU A 26 11.13 -12.27 -1.38
CA GLU A 26 10.83 -11.11 -0.55
C GLU A 26 11.09 -9.80 -1.30
N ASN A 27 12.22 -9.70 -2.02
CA ASN A 27 12.53 -8.55 -2.85
C ASN A 27 11.50 -8.33 -3.98
N GLU A 28 11.06 -9.41 -4.63
CA GLU A 28 10.03 -9.33 -5.69
C GLU A 28 8.70 -8.82 -5.12
N ILE A 29 8.30 -9.32 -3.94
CA ILE A 29 7.07 -8.90 -3.26
C ILE A 29 7.14 -7.42 -2.89
N ASP A 30 8.27 -6.96 -2.33
CA ASP A 30 8.42 -5.57 -1.91
C ASP A 30 8.53 -4.61 -3.09
N GLN A 31 9.12 -5.06 -4.20
CA GLN A 31 9.07 -4.34 -5.46
C GLN A 31 7.64 -4.17 -5.96
N PHE A 32 6.87 -5.26 -6.03
CA PHE A 32 5.47 -5.22 -6.47
C PHE A 32 4.61 -4.31 -5.58
N ARG A 33 4.80 -4.39 -4.25
CA ARG A 33 4.12 -3.52 -3.29
C ARG A 33 4.45 -2.05 -3.49
N SER A 34 5.71 -1.76 -3.78
CA SER A 34 6.17 -0.38 -4.01
C SER A 34 5.61 0.19 -5.30
N GLU A 35 5.61 -0.58 -6.39
CA GLU A 35 4.99 -0.19 -7.65
C GLU A 35 3.50 0.14 -7.47
N TRP A 36 2.77 -0.74 -6.76
CA TRP A 36 1.36 -0.50 -6.46
C TRP A 36 1.16 0.77 -5.61
N LEU A 37 2.00 1.01 -4.60
CA LEU A 37 1.92 2.22 -3.77
C LEU A 37 2.19 3.49 -4.56
N VAL A 38 3.15 3.46 -5.48
CA VAL A 38 3.45 4.59 -6.37
C VAL A 38 2.25 4.91 -7.25
N GLU A 39 1.58 3.89 -7.80
CA GLU A 39 0.36 4.08 -8.58
C GLU A 39 -0.77 4.67 -7.74
N GLN A 40 -0.96 4.18 -6.51
CA GLN A 40 -1.97 4.73 -5.59
C GLN A 40 -1.64 6.16 -5.18
N ALA A 41 -0.38 6.47 -4.89
CA ALA A 41 0.04 7.82 -4.56
C ALA A 41 -0.25 8.79 -5.72
N TYR A 42 0.01 8.37 -6.96
CA TYR A 42 -0.35 9.16 -8.14
C TYR A 42 -1.86 9.37 -8.25
N ARG A 43 -2.66 8.33 -8.02
CA ARG A 43 -4.13 8.37 -8.08
C ARG A 43 -4.74 9.33 -7.06
N TYR A 44 -4.19 9.36 -5.84
CA TYR A 44 -4.65 10.20 -4.75
C TYR A 44 -3.83 11.50 -4.61
N HIS A 45 -3.00 11.84 -5.61
CA HIS A 45 -2.14 13.03 -5.62
C HIS A 45 -1.24 13.18 -4.36
N VAL A 46 -0.89 12.07 -3.73
CA VAL A 46 -0.01 12.04 -2.56
C VAL A 46 1.44 12.23 -3.01
N PRO A 47 2.22 13.10 -2.34
CA PRO A 47 3.62 13.32 -2.68
C PRO A 47 4.44 12.06 -2.42
N LEU A 48 5.25 11.67 -3.41
CA LEU A 48 6.23 10.60 -3.25
C LEU A 48 7.52 11.14 -2.62
N PRO A 49 8.22 10.32 -1.82
CA PRO A 49 9.50 10.72 -1.25
C PRO A 49 10.55 10.89 -2.37
N THR A 50 11.21 12.05 -2.39
CA THR A 50 12.30 12.36 -3.32
C THR A 50 13.67 11.95 -2.79
N ASP A 51 13.77 11.67 -1.49
CA ASP A 51 15.03 11.32 -0.83
C ASP A 51 15.49 9.94 -1.28
N GLU A 52 16.74 9.84 -1.75
CA GLU A 52 17.32 8.56 -2.17
C GLU A 52 17.32 7.51 -1.05
N SER A 53 17.43 7.94 0.21
CA SER A 53 17.36 7.04 1.38
C SER A 53 16.00 6.38 1.59
N ALA A 54 14.94 6.90 0.97
CA ALA A 54 13.61 6.31 1.01
C ALA A 54 13.46 5.13 0.03
N TRP A 55 14.44 4.94 -0.86
CA TRP A 55 14.43 3.94 -1.92
C TRP A 55 15.57 2.93 -1.74
N ILE A 56 15.24 1.66 -1.88
CA ILE A 56 16.20 0.55 -1.89
C ILE A 56 16.45 0.18 -3.34
N ASN A 57 17.73 0.20 -3.73
CA ASN A 57 18.15 -0.25 -5.06
C ASN A 57 18.83 -1.63 -4.93
N PRO A 58 18.07 -2.72 -5.11
CA PRO A 58 18.60 -4.08 -4.95
C PRO A 58 19.64 -4.39 -6.02
N ARG A 59 20.72 -5.08 -5.63
CA ARG A 59 21.82 -5.46 -6.54
C ARG A 59 21.37 -6.29 -7.76
N TYR A 60 20.26 -7.02 -7.63
CA TYR A 60 19.77 -7.97 -8.63
C TYR A 60 18.43 -7.59 -9.26
N SER A 61 17.86 -6.42 -8.93
CA SER A 61 16.67 -5.92 -9.61
C SER A 61 16.96 -4.55 -10.23
N THR A 62 16.35 -4.30 -11.38
CA THR A 62 16.53 -3.07 -12.16
C THR A 62 15.67 -1.93 -11.66
N LYS A 63 14.74 -2.19 -10.74
CA LYS A 63 13.82 -1.19 -10.20
C LYS A 63 14.06 -0.98 -8.72
N ALA A 64 14.18 0.29 -8.34
CA ALA A 64 14.18 0.68 -6.94
C ALA A 64 12.78 0.50 -6.33
N TYR A 65 12.73 0.10 -5.07
CA TYR A 65 11.49 -0.07 -4.31
C TYR A 65 11.56 0.72 -3.00
N LEU A 66 10.42 1.01 -2.39
CA LEU A 66 10.37 1.84 -1.18
C LEU A 66 10.91 1.06 0.02
N THR A 67 11.65 1.75 0.88
CA THR A 67 11.96 1.22 2.22
C THR A 67 10.67 0.96 3.00
N PRO A 68 10.65 0.03 3.96
CA PRO A 68 9.48 -0.25 4.79
C PRO A 68 8.93 1.01 5.50
N GLU A 69 9.82 1.90 5.94
CA GLU A 69 9.47 3.16 6.59
C GLU A 69 8.79 4.13 5.62
N ALA A 70 9.39 4.33 4.44
CA ALA A 70 8.82 5.19 3.40
C ALA A 70 7.48 4.65 2.89
N ALA A 71 7.37 3.34 2.68
CA ALA A 71 6.13 2.69 2.28
C ALA A 71 5.03 2.88 3.32
N THR A 72 5.35 2.82 4.62
CA THR A 72 4.40 3.06 5.70
C THR A 72 3.90 4.50 5.70
N LYS A 73 4.79 5.47 5.49
CA LYS A 73 4.44 6.89 5.37
C LYS A 73 3.54 7.15 4.16
N VAL A 74 3.89 6.64 2.97
CA VAL A 74 3.05 6.81 1.77
C VAL A 74 1.66 6.19 1.99
N ARG A 75 1.58 5.03 2.66
CA ARG A 75 0.28 4.44 3.03
C ARG A 75 -0.52 5.29 4.00
N SER A 76 0.10 5.91 5.00
CA SER A 76 -0.63 6.81 5.91
C SER A 76 -1.18 8.02 5.18
N ASP A 77 -0.39 8.57 4.27
CA ASP A 77 -0.75 9.78 3.53
C ASP A 77 -1.89 9.47 2.54
N ILE A 78 -1.84 8.34 1.84
CA ILE A 78 -2.96 7.85 1.00
C ILE A 78 -4.25 7.68 1.81
N ARG A 79 -4.17 7.13 3.02
CA ARG A 79 -5.36 6.96 3.88
C ARG A 79 -5.92 8.30 4.35
N ALA A 80 -5.06 9.28 4.59
CA ALA A 80 -5.49 10.63 4.97
C ALA A 80 -6.27 11.30 3.84
N GLU A 81 -5.76 11.25 2.61
CA GLU A 81 -6.44 11.82 1.43
C GLU A 81 -7.76 11.10 1.13
N GLN A 82 -7.78 9.76 1.16
CA GLN A 82 -9.02 8.99 1.00
C GLN A 82 -10.10 9.38 2.02
N LYS A 83 -9.69 9.64 3.27
CA LYS A 83 -10.60 10.07 4.32
C LYS A 83 -11.11 11.48 4.06
N ALA A 84 -10.25 12.40 3.63
CA ALA A 84 -10.64 13.77 3.29
C ALA A 84 -11.65 13.80 2.13
N ASP A 85 -11.42 13.01 1.07
CA ASP A 85 -12.35 12.86 -0.05
C ASP A 85 -13.70 12.30 0.39
N TRP A 86 -13.67 11.28 1.26
CA TRP A 86 -14.88 10.70 1.80
C TRP A 86 -15.66 11.69 2.67
N GLU A 87 -14.99 12.41 3.57
CA GLU A 87 -15.61 13.43 4.43
C GLU A 87 -16.24 14.55 3.59
N TYR A 88 -15.55 14.97 2.53
CA TYR A 88 -16.08 15.96 1.59
C TYR A 88 -17.35 15.47 0.90
N TRP A 89 -17.37 14.23 0.41
CA TRP A 89 -18.55 13.64 -0.21
C TRP A 89 -19.68 13.42 0.80
N ALA A 90 -19.38 12.90 1.99
CA ALA A 90 -20.35 12.67 3.06
C ALA A 90 -21.03 13.98 3.47
N ASN A 91 -20.27 15.06 3.67
CA ASN A 91 -20.83 16.36 4.05
C ASN A 91 -21.81 16.90 3.00
N ARG A 92 -21.51 16.71 1.70
CA ARG A 92 -22.41 17.07 0.60
C ARG A 92 -23.71 16.27 0.62
N VAL A 93 -23.62 14.96 0.85
CA VAL A 93 -24.82 14.10 0.96
C VAL A 93 -25.67 14.51 2.16
N THR A 94 -25.06 14.74 3.33
CA THR A 94 -25.77 15.19 4.52
C THR A 94 -26.48 16.52 4.30
N LEU A 95 -25.81 17.49 3.66
CA LEU A 95 -26.41 18.78 3.33
C LEU A 95 -27.59 18.63 2.36
N GLY A 96 -27.45 17.80 1.33
CA GLY A 96 -28.54 17.50 0.39
C GLY A 96 -29.75 16.85 1.06
N LEU A 97 -29.53 15.84 1.92
CA LEU A 97 -30.58 15.19 2.68
C LEU A 97 -31.28 16.14 3.66
N GLY A 98 -30.51 17.00 4.34
CA GLY A 98 -31.07 18.01 5.23
C GLY A 98 -31.98 18.99 4.50
N MET A 99 -31.58 19.43 3.31
CA MET A 99 -32.38 20.33 2.48
C MET A 99 -33.68 19.65 2.00
N ILE A 100 -33.60 18.41 1.52
CA ILE A 100 -34.77 17.62 1.10
C ILE A 100 -35.72 17.41 2.29
N GLY A 101 -35.20 16.99 3.44
CA GLY A 101 -35.99 16.80 4.66
C GLY A 101 -36.69 18.08 5.11
N SER A 102 -36.01 19.23 5.04
CA SER A 102 -36.60 20.53 5.34
C SER A 102 -37.76 20.87 4.41
N ILE A 103 -37.64 20.63 3.10
CA ILE A 103 -38.72 20.90 2.13
C ILE A 103 -39.94 20.02 2.43
N PHE A 104 -39.74 18.72 2.66
CA PHE A 104 -40.84 17.81 3.00
C PHE A 104 -41.51 18.18 4.32
N GLY A 105 -40.75 18.60 5.33
CA GLY A 105 -41.31 19.07 6.61
C GLY A 105 -42.21 20.29 6.42
N VAL A 106 -41.78 21.27 5.63
CA VAL A 106 -42.58 22.47 5.32
C VAL A 106 -43.84 22.10 4.52
N LEU A 107 -43.73 21.26 3.48
CA LEU A 107 -44.89 20.84 2.69
C LEU A 107 -45.91 20.04 3.53
N ALA A 108 -45.44 19.19 4.45
CA ALA A 108 -46.30 18.45 5.35
C ALA A 108 -47.04 19.37 6.33
N TYR A 109 -46.38 20.43 6.82
CA TYR A 109 -46.99 21.42 7.70
C TYR A 109 -48.14 22.18 7.02
N PHE A 110 -48.00 22.52 5.73
CA PHE A 110 -49.02 23.24 4.97
C PHE A 110 -50.09 22.34 4.34
N LYS A 111 -50.04 21.03 4.56
CA LYS A 111 -51.05 20.13 4.02
C LYS A 111 -52.38 20.33 4.78
N PRO A 112 -53.45 20.83 4.12
CA PRO A 112 -54.74 20.99 4.77
C PRO A 112 -55.31 19.61 5.16
N LYS A 113 -55.98 19.55 6.31
CA LYS A 113 -56.66 18.35 6.82
C LYS A 113 -57.75 17.87 5.87
#